data_AF-A0A7K9MEG5-F1
#
_entry.id   AF-A0A7K9MEG5-F1
#
_cell.length_a   1.000
_cell.length_b   1.000
_cell.length_c   1.000
_cell.angle_alpha   90.00
_cell.angle_beta   90.00
_cell.angle_gamma   90.00
#
_symmetry.space_group_name_H-M   'P 1'
#
loop_
_entity.id
_entity.type
_entity.pdbx_description
1 polymer ?
#
loop_
_entity_poly.entity_id
_entity_poly.type
_entity_poly.pdbx_seq_one_letter_code
_entity_poly.pdbx_strand_id
1 'polypeptide(L)' 'CALTGRWINDLGSNMTIAAVNGKGDFVGSYHMTETATMNEIQVSPLQGSQ' A
#
# COMPACT_ATOMS: atom_id res chain seq x y z
N CYS A 1 -2.78 -16.90 2.54
CA CYS A 1 -3.11 -15.51 2.90
C CYS A 1 -3.19 -14.68 1.63
N ALA A 2 -4.29 -13.97 1.41
CA ALA A 2 -4.46 -13.10 0.25
C ALA A 2 -4.09 -11.67 0.62
N LEU A 3 -3.27 -11.00 -0.21
CA LEU A 3 -2.89 -9.60 0.00
C LEU A 3 -3.96 -8.60 -0.46
N THR A 4 -4.87 -8.99 -1.36
CA THR A 4 -5.95 -8.12 -1.84
C THR A 4 -6.83 -7.63 -0.69
N GLY A 5 -7.00 -6.31 -0.59
CA GLY A 5 -7.80 -5.71 0.47
C GLY A 5 -7.23 -4.39 1.00
N ARG A 6 -7.78 -3.95 2.13
CA ARG A 6 -7.31 -2.78 2.87
C ARG A 6 -6.56 -3.23 4.12
N TRP A 7 -5.46 -2.56 4.39
CA TRP A 7 -4.56 -2.87 5.50
C TRP A 7 -4.20 -1.60 6.24
N ILE A 8 -4.05 -1.74 7.55
CA ILE A 8 -3.54 -0.67 8.42
C ILE A 8 -2.35 -1.27 9.15
N ASN A 9 -1.21 -0.58 9.14
CA ASN A 9 -0.04 -0.99 9.93
C ASN A 9 -0.13 -0.44 11.37
N ASP A 10 0.82 -0.82 12.22
CA ASP A 10 0.83 -0.41 13.64
C ASP A 10 0.99 1.11 13.84
N LEU A 11 1.49 1.82 12.82
CA LEU A 11 1.63 3.29 12.79
C LEU A 11 0.37 3.98 12.23
N GLY A 12 -0.68 3.22 11.89
CA GLY A 12 -1.94 3.72 11.35
C GLY A 12 -1.92 4.04 9.86
N SER A 13 -0.82 3.77 9.14
CA SER A 13 -0.75 3.99 7.70
C SER A 13 -1.63 3.00 6.96
N ASN A 14 -2.29 3.45 5.89
CA ASN A 14 -3.29 2.65 5.17
C ASN A 14 -2.77 2.23 3.79
N MET A 15 -2.96 0.96 3.46
CA MET A 15 -2.62 0.39 2.17
C MET A 15 -3.85 -0.28 1.54
N THR A 16 -4.11 0.00 0.27
CA THR A 16 -5.09 -0.75 -0.52
C THR A 16 -4.37 -1.52 -1.62
N ILE A 17 -4.48 -2.85 -1.60
CA ILE A 17 -3.92 -3.75 -2.62
C ILE A 17 -5.07 -4.24 -3.52
N ALA A 18 -4.91 -4.08 -4.83
CA ALA A 18 -5.85 -4.58 -5.84
C ALA A 18 -5.81 -6.10 -5.97
N ALA A 19 -6.56 -6.65 -6.93
CA ALA A 19 -6.51 -8.08 -7.22
C ALA A 19 -5.08 -8.50 -7.64
N VAL A 20 -4.58 -9.58 -7.04
CA VAL A 20 -3.33 -10.22 -7.46
C VAL A 20 -3.59 -10.99 -8.76
N ASN A 21 -2.75 -10.78 -9.78
CA ASN A 21 -2.91 -11.44 -11.08
C ASN A 21 -2.40 -12.90 -11.05
N GLY A 22 -2.58 -13.64 -12.15
CA GLY A 22 -2.15 -15.05 -12.24
C GLY A 22 -0.63 -15.29 -12.17
N LYS A 23 0.19 -14.24 -12.21
CA LYS A 23 1.65 -14.29 -12.02
C LYS A 23 2.09 -13.92 -10.60
N GLY A 24 1.15 -13.53 -9.74
CA GLY A 24 1.43 -13.02 -8.40
C GLY A 24 1.63 -11.51 -8.34
N ASP A 25 1.59 -10.77 -9.46
CA ASP A 25 1.80 -9.32 -9.44
C ASP A 25 0.56 -8.59 -8.92
N PHE A 26 0.78 -7.48 -8.22
CA PHE A 26 -0.26 -6.58 -7.76
C PHE A 26 0.17 -5.12 -7.83
N VAL A 27 -0.84 -4.26 -7.86
CA VAL A 27 -0.72 -2.81 -7.71
C VAL A 27 -1.59 -2.34 -6.55
N GLY A 28 -1.34 -1.15 -6.06
CA GLY A 28 -2.14 -0.57 -4.99
C GLY A 28 -1.78 0.88 -4.71
N SER A 29 -2.26 1.36 -3.58
CA SER A 29 -1.92 2.66 -3.03
C SER A 29 -1.55 2.57 -1.57
N TYR A 30 -0.65 3.46 -1.15
CA TYR A 30 -0.19 3.59 0.22
C TYR A 30 -0.34 5.04 0.66
N HIS A 31 -0.98 5.24 1.81
CA HIS A 31 -1.07 6.54 2.47
C HIS A 31 -0.35 6.43 3.81
N MET A 32 0.82 7.07 3.88
CA MET A 32 1.57 7.21 5.13
C MET A 32 0.80 8.08 6.12
N THR A 33 0.89 7.76 7.40
CA THR A 33 0.40 8.62 8.48
C THR A 33 1.44 9.68 8.86
N GLU A 34 2.71 9.37 8.68
CA GLU A 34 3.85 10.19 9.08
C GLU A 34 4.98 10.12 8.04
N THR A 35 5.81 11.17 7.97
CA THR A 35 6.92 11.29 7.01
C THR A 35 8.17 11.82 7.72
N ALA A 36 9.34 11.35 7.31
CA ALA A 36 10.64 11.83 7.82
C ALA A 36 11.10 13.14 7.15
N THR A 37 10.30 13.68 6.23
CA THR A 37 10.62 14.89 5.47
C THR A 37 9.61 16.00 5.78
N MET A 38 9.92 17.26 5.44
CA MET A 38 8.97 18.38 5.57
C MET A 38 7.99 18.48 4.40
N ASN A 39 7.98 17.49 3.50
CA ASN A 39 7.06 17.48 2.36
C ASN A 39 5.66 17.07 2.82
N GLU A 40 4.64 17.61 2.15
CA GLU A 40 3.27 17.20 2.36
C GLU A 40 3.09 15.71 2.02
N ILE A 41 2.40 14.98 2.89
CA ILE A 41 2.10 13.57 2.66
C ILE A 41 1.06 13.46 1.56
N GLN A 42 1.36 12.65 0.54
CA GLN A 42 0.47 12.35 -0.56
C GLN A 42 0.32 10.83 -0.71
N VAL A 43 -0.83 10.41 -1.26
CA VAL A 43 -1.06 9.00 -1.59
C VAL A 43 -0.06 8.58 -2.67
N SER A 44 0.67 7.50 -2.39
CA SER A 44 1.70 6.98 -3.30
C SER A 44 1.25 5.65 -3.92
N PRO A 45 1.51 5.41 -5.22
CA PRO A 45 1.26 4.11 -5.83
C PRO A 45 2.25 3.08 -5.27
N LEU A 46 1.81 1.82 -5.17
CA LEU A 46 2.66 0.68 -4.85
C LEU A 46 2.50 -0.42 -5.91
N GLN A 47 3.57 -1.18 -6.13
CA GLN A 47 3.62 -2.33 -7.02
C GLN A 47 4.48 -3.41 -6.38
N GLY A 48 4.09 -4.68 -6.54
CA GLY A 48 4.82 -5.81 -5.97
C GLY A 48 4.36 -7.15 -6.55
N SER A 49 4.92 -8.24 -6.04
CA SER A 49 4.54 -9.62 -6.37
C SER A 49 4.53 -10.52 -5.14
N GLN A 50 3.72 -11.58 -5.17
CA GLN A 50 3.55 -12.59 -4.10
C GLN A 50 3.92 -14.00 -4.58
#